data_AF-T1BG71-F1
#
_entry.id   AF-T1BG71-F1
#
_cell.length_a   1.000
_cell.length_b   1.000
_cell.length_c   1.000
_cell.angle_alpha   90.00
_cell.angle_beta   90.00
_cell.angle_gamma   90.00
#
_symmetry.space_group_name_H-M   'P 1'
#
loop_
_entity.id
_entity.type
_entity.pdbx_description
1 polymer ?
#
loop_
_entity_poly.entity_id
_entity_poly.type
_entity_poly.pdbx_seq_one_letter_code
_entity_poly.pdbx_strand_id
1 'polypeptide(L)'
;RAQAQPNIALVKYWGKQNIPGNIPAVGSLSITLDALRTQTTVRFDPEIAADVFVLNGENNPSGLPRVSRCLDLLRQEAGTSCRAYIESDNNFPTAAGLASSASGFAALVMAAGKALGLEVTRSRYAQWARQGSGSAARSIYGGFVEMKLSKRRSDVITEPLLDAEEWPLEVVVAITHTHVK
;
A
#
# COMPACT_ATOMS: atom_id res chain seq x y z
N ARG A 1 9.49 6.12 9.51
CA ARG A 1 8.38 6.96 9.00
C ARG A 1 8.49 7.06 7.49
N ALA A 2 7.37 6.92 6.78
CA ALA A 2 7.23 7.13 5.34
C ALA A 2 5.81 7.68 5.03
N GLN A 3 5.65 8.24 3.84
CA GLN A 3 4.39 8.76 3.33
C GLN A 3 4.10 8.11 1.96
N ALA A 4 2.83 7.82 1.69
CA ALA A 4 2.36 7.40 0.38
C ALA A 4 0.99 8.00 0.08
N GLN A 5 0.67 8.08 -1.20
CA GLN A 5 -0.55 8.66 -1.71
C GLN A 5 -1.49 7.57 -2.25
N PRO A 6 -2.82 7.74 -2.13
CA PRO A 6 -3.76 6.82 -2.74
C PRO A 6 -3.73 6.97 -4.26
N ASN A 7 -4.20 5.93 -4.96
CA ASN A 7 -4.32 5.93 -6.41
C ASN A 7 -5.75 5.60 -6.86
N ILE A 8 -6.16 6.15 -8.00
CA ILE A 8 -7.45 5.88 -8.63
C ILE A 8 -7.23 5.10 -9.91
N ALA A 9 -7.82 3.89 -9.97
CA ALA A 9 -7.69 3.04 -11.15
C ALA A 9 -8.51 3.59 -12.33
N LEU A 10 -7.84 3.82 -13.45
CA LEU A 10 -8.42 4.12 -14.76
C LEU A 10 -8.80 2.81 -15.47
N VAL A 11 -7.85 1.86 -15.52
CA VAL A 11 -8.12 0.47 -15.90
C VAL A 11 -8.20 -0.37 -14.62
N LYS A 12 -9.34 -1.02 -14.40
CA LYS A 12 -9.69 -1.59 -13.10
C LYS A 12 -8.91 -2.86 -12.78
N TYR A 13 -8.37 -2.91 -11.57
CA TYR A 13 -7.98 -4.15 -10.92
C TYR A 13 -9.26 -4.83 -10.39
N TRP A 14 -9.67 -5.92 -11.03
CA TRP A 14 -10.82 -6.69 -10.60
C TRP A 14 -10.59 -8.19 -10.82
N GLY A 15 -10.69 -8.96 -9.73
CA GLY A 15 -10.35 -10.38 -9.73
C GLY A 15 -8.87 -10.68 -9.42
N LYS A 16 -8.65 -11.81 -8.75
CA LYS A 16 -7.34 -12.35 -8.40
C LYS A 16 -7.18 -13.72 -9.02
N GLN A 17 -5.95 -14.08 -9.36
CA GLN A 17 -5.64 -15.48 -9.62
C GLN A 17 -5.77 -16.29 -8.32
N ASN A 18 -6.06 -17.58 -8.44
CA ASN A 18 -6.17 -18.48 -7.29
C ASN A 18 -4.79 -18.93 -6.79
N ILE A 19 -3.91 -17.97 -6.51
CA ILE A 19 -2.57 -18.17 -5.97
C ILE A 19 -2.26 -17.11 -4.90
N PRO A 20 -1.36 -17.41 -3.93
CA PRO A 20 -0.98 -16.46 -2.89
C PRO A 20 -0.36 -15.16 -3.44
N GLY A 21 -0.37 -14.11 -2.62
CA GLY A 21 0.37 -12.88 -2.90
C GLY A 21 -0.37 -11.81 -3.73
N ASN A 22 -1.71 -11.87 -3.75
CA ASN A 22 -2.59 -10.90 -4.43
C ASN A 22 -2.27 -10.71 -5.92
N ILE A 23 -1.95 -11.79 -6.62
CA ILE A 23 -1.68 -11.75 -8.07
C ILE A 23 -2.99 -11.39 -8.81
N PRO A 24 -3.01 -10.32 -9.62
CA PRO A 24 -4.21 -9.91 -10.35
C PRO A 24 -4.59 -10.90 -11.45
N ALA A 25 -5.88 -10.97 -11.75
CA ALA A 25 -6.36 -11.67 -12.95
C ALA A 25 -6.00 -10.94 -14.25
N VAL A 26 -5.92 -9.60 -14.20
CA VAL A 26 -5.67 -8.72 -15.36
C VAL A 26 -4.78 -7.54 -14.99
N GLY A 27 -4.14 -6.93 -16.00
CA GLY A 27 -3.41 -5.68 -15.81
C GLY A 27 -4.33 -4.53 -15.38
N SER A 28 -3.75 -3.48 -14.82
CA SER A 28 -4.47 -2.29 -14.37
C SER A 28 -3.60 -1.04 -14.48
N LEU A 29 -4.24 0.13 -14.56
CA LEU A 29 -3.58 1.43 -14.69
C LEU A 29 -4.27 2.39 -13.72
N SER A 30 -3.49 3.22 -13.03
CA SER A 30 -4.03 4.24 -12.12
C SER A 30 -3.28 5.56 -12.22
N ILE A 31 -3.91 6.60 -11.71
CA ILE A 31 -3.26 7.88 -11.37
C ILE A 31 -3.08 7.98 -9.86
N THR A 32 -1.93 8.46 -9.42
CA THR A 32 -1.65 8.77 -8.02
C THR A 32 -2.19 10.16 -7.68
N LEU A 33 -2.89 10.30 -6.55
CA LEU A 33 -3.49 11.57 -6.12
C LEU A 33 -2.50 12.38 -5.28
N ASP A 34 -2.44 13.70 -5.46
CA ASP A 34 -1.46 14.53 -4.75
C ASP A 34 -1.90 14.92 -3.33
N ALA A 35 -3.07 15.55 -3.20
CA ALA A 35 -3.52 16.16 -1.94
C ALA A 35 -3.81 15.16 -0.81
N LEU A 36 -4.08 13.90 -1.14
CA LEU A 36 -4.42 12.85 -0.18
C LEU A 36 -3.17 12.06 0.20
N ARG A 37 -2.96 11.83 1.48
CA ARG A 37 -1.78 11.12 1.99
C ARG A 37 -2.11 10.20 3.15
N THR A 38 -1.39 9.09 3.18
CA THR A 38 -1.22 8.24 4.34
C THR A 38 0.21 8.36 4.82
N GLN A 39 0.38 8.55 6.11
CA GLN A 39 1.70 8.60 6.74
C GLN A 39 1.79 7.49 7.78
N THR A 40 2.86 6.70 7.70
CA THR A 40 3.07 5.59 8.63
C THR A 40 4.43 5.68 9.29
N THR A 41 4.46 5.48 10.60
CA THR A 41 5.65 5.27 11.40
C THR A 41 5.68 3.84 11.88
N VAL A 42 6.84 3.20 11.71
CA VAL A 42 7.10 1.83 12.18
C VAL A 42 8.33 1.90 13.05
N ARG A 43 8.25 1.29 14.24
CA ARG A 43 9.36 1.12 15.17
C ARG A 43 9.40 -0.32 15.63
N PHE A 44 10.49 -1.01 15.34
CA PHE A 44 10.74 -2.36 15.85
C PHE A 44 11.25 -2.29 17.29
N ASP A 45 10.75 -3.18 18.14
CA ASP A 45 11.03 -3.23 19.57
C ASP A 45 11.17 -4.69 20.03
N PRO A 46 12.35 -5.11 20.54
CA PRO A 46 12.53 -6.48 21.04
C PRO A 46 11.79 -6.75 22.34
N GLU A 47 11.33 -5.73 23.06
CA GLU A 47 10.68 -5.87 24.38
C GLU A 47 9.18 -6.19 24.27
N ILE A 48 8.56 -6.01 23.10
CA ILE A 48 7.14 -6.31 22.92
C ILE A 48 6.89 -7.71 22.39
N ALA A 49 5.89 -8.38 22.96
CA ALA A 49 5.52 -9.74 22.60
C ALA A 49 4.73 -9.83 21.27
N ALA A 50 4.05 -8.75 20.87
CA ALA A 50 3.19 -8.70 19.71
C ALA A 50 3.22 -7.33 19.03
N ASP A 51 2.83 -7.31 17.76
CA ASP A 51 2.68 -6.06 17.01
C ASP A 51 1.53 -5.22 17.58
N VAL A 52 1.69 -3.89 17.54
CA VAL A 52 0.68 -2.92 17.97
C VAL A 52 0.36 -2.00 16.80
N PHE A 53 -0.91 -1.86 16.45
CA PHE A 53 -1.34 -1.02 15.33
C PHE A 53 -2.37 0.03 15.75
N VAL A 54 -2.02 1.29 15.53
CA VAL A 54 -2.85 2.47 15.71
C VAL A 54 -3.11 3.10 14.34
N LEU A 55 -4.38 3.38 14.04
CA LEU A 55 -4.83 4.05 12.82
C LEU A 55 -5.65 5.28 13.19
N ASN A 56 -5.24 6.47 12.73
CA ASN A 56 -5.91 7.74 13.03
C ASN A 56 -6.09 7.99 14.53
N GLY A 57 -5.06 7.70 15.34
CA GLY A 57 -5.11 7.82 16.80
C GLY A 57 -5.89 6.73 17.55
N GLU A 58 -6.51 5.78 16.86
CA GLU A 58 -7.30 4.70 17.47
C GLU A 58 -6.64 3.33 17.31
N ASN A 59 -6.69 2.50 18.35
CA ASN A 59 -6.25 1.11 18.27
C ASN A 59 -7.06 0.35 17.21
N ASN A 60 -6.40 -0.38 16.32
CA ASN A 60 -7.06 -1.08 15.22
C ASN A 60 -6.77 -2.60 15.23
N PRO A 61 -7.36 -3.35 16.18
CA PRO A 61 -7.13 -4.79 16.30
C PRO A 61 -7.65 -5.57 15.08
N SER A 62 -8.68 -5.07 14.39
CA SER A 62 -9.20 -5.70 13.17
C SER A 62 -8.23 -5.65 11.99
N GLY A 63 -7.47 -4.56 11.86
CA GLY A 63 -6.49 -4.38 10.79
C GLY A 63 -5.15 -5.07 11.08
N LEU A 64 -4.83 -5.26 12.36
CA LEU A 64 -3.54 -5.77 12.84
C LEU A 64 -3.12 -7.10 12.18
N PRO A 65 -3.96 -8.14 12.06
CA PRO A 65 -3.52 -9.42 11.45
C PRO A 65 -3.01 -9.27 10.02
N ARG A 66 -3.60 -8.34 9.25
CA ARG A 66 -3.21 -8.07 7.86
C ARG A 66 -1.92 -7.25 7.79
N VAL A 67 -1.77 -6.27 8.69
CA VAL A 67 -0.55 -5.46 8.83
C VAL A 67 0.63 -6.35 9.26
N SER A 68 0.47 -7.16 10.30
CA SER A 68 1.50 -8.08 10.79
C SER A 68 1.96 -9.06 9.72
N ARG A 69 1.03 -9.69 8.99
CA ARG A 69 1.39 -10.59 7.88
C ARG A 69 2.19 -9.90 6.78
N CYS A 70 1.92 -8.63 6.52
CA CYS A 70 2.71 -7.84 5.56
C CYS A 70 4.10 -7.53 6.12
N LEU A 71 4.22 -7.18 7.40
CA LEU A 71 5.51 -6.98 8.07
C LEU A 71 6.34 -8.25 8.13
N ASP A 72 5.72 -9.42 8.25
CA ASP A 72 6.43 -10.70 8.27
C ASP A 72 7.24 -10.94 6.98
N LEU A 73 6.78 -10.41 5.83
CA LEU A 73 7.54 -10.45 4.58
C LEU A 73 8.86 -9.67 4.66
N LEU A 74 8.84 -8.52 5.33
CA LEU A 74 10.02 -7.67 5.49
C LEU A 74 10.93 -8.17 6.62
N ARG A 75 10.35 -8.72 7.69
CA ARG A 75 11.07 -9.42 8.76
C ARG A 75 11.88 -10.60 8.23
N GLN A 76 11.26 -11.40 7.35
CA GLN A 76 11.93 -12.51 6.70
C GLN A 76 13.13 -12.03 5.87
N GLU A 77 12.97 -10.93 5.11
CA GLU A 77 14.06 -10.32 4.35
C GLU A 77 15.19 -9.82 5.25
N ALA A 78 14.84 -9.19 6.38
CA ALA A 78 15.79 -8.65 7.36
C ALA A 78 16.38 -9.69 8.32
N GLY A 79 15.91 -10.95 8.30
CA GLY A 79 16.36 -11.99 9.22
C GLY A 79 16.03 -11.73 10.69
N THR A 80 14.91 -11.06 11.00
CA THR A 80 14.51 -10.72 12.38
C THR A 80 13.09 -11.18 12.71
N SER A 81 12.83 -11.52 13.98
CA SER A 81 11.49 -11.80 14.52
C SER A 81 10.92 -10.63 15.34
N CYS A 82 11.65 -9.52 15.42
CA CYS A 82 11.32 -8.37 16.24
C CYS A 82 9.93 -7.80 15.89
N ARG A 83 9.13 -7.54 16.92
CA ARG A 83 7.77 -7.01 16.78
C ARG A 83 7.80 -5.49 16.67
N ALA A 84 6.71 -4.90 16.17
CA ALA A 84 6.69 -3.48 15.86
C ALA A 84 5.50 -2.74 16.46
N TYR A 85 5.73 -1.48 16.82
CA TYR A 85 4.71 -0.46 16.93
C TYR A 85 4.50 0.19 15.56
N ILE A 86 3.24 0.24 15.12
CA ILE A 86 2.81 0.83 13.87
C ILE A 86 1.79 1.90 14.17
N GLU A 87 2.08 3.13 13.75
CA GLU A 87 1.16 4.26 13.83
C GLU A 87 0.96 4.78 12.41
N SER A 88 -0.30 4.92 11.99
CA SER A 88 -0.65 5.34 10.65
C SER A 88 -1.78 6.35 10.67
N ASP A 89 -1.66 7.41 9.86
CA ASP A 89 -2.66 8.48 9.78
C ASP A 89 -2.99 8.81 8.33
N ASN A 90 -4.28 9.01 8.05
CA ASN A 90 -4.77 9.51 6.78
C ASN A 90 -5.27 10.95 6.94
N ASN A 91 -4.96 11.84 6.00
CA ASN A 91 -5.62 13.16 5.94
C ASN A 91 -6.98 13.13 5.23
N PHE A 92 -7.56 11.95 5.06
CA PHE A 92 -8.83 11.71 4.37
C PHE A 92 -9.61 10.57 5.05
N PRO A 93 -10.94 10.51 4.90
CA PRO A 93 -11.73 9.49 5.59
C PRO A 93 -11.40 8.09 5.08
N THR A 94 -11.05 7.18 6.00
CA THR A 94 -10.65 5.80 5.68
C THR A 94 -11.72 5.02 4.91
N ALA A 95 -13.01 5.38 5.07
CA ALA A 95 -14.17 4.72 4.46
C ALA A 95 -14.78 5.46 3.24
N ALA A 96 -14.18 6.55 2.75
CA ALA A 96 -14.75 7.33 1.63
C ALA A 96 -14.58 6.67 0.24
N GLY A 97 -14.22 5.39 0.16
CA GLY A 97 -13.94 4.71 -1.12
C GLY A 97 -12.63 5.15 -1.80
N LEU A 98 -11.83 5.99 -1.16
CA LEU A 98 -10.61 6.59 -1.70
C LEU A 98 -9.35 5.71 -1.58
N ALA A 99 -9.54 4.40 -1.67
CA ALA A 99 -8.44 3.41 -1.65
C ALA A 99 -7.43 3.60 -0.49
N SER A 100 -7.91 3.94 0.72
CA SER A 100 -7.07 4.15 1.93
C SER A 100 -6.12 2.98 2.23
N SER A 101 -6.53 1.75 1.90
CA SER A 101 -5.66 0.57 2.03
C SER A 101 -4.48 0.56 1.04
N ALA A 102 -4.61 1.17 -0.14
CA ALA A 102 -3.53 1.19 -1.13
C ALA A 102 -2.35 2.05 -0.63
N SER A 103 -2.64 3.29 -0.24
CA SER A 103 -1.64 4.18 0.35
C SER A 103 -1.14 3.68 1.71
N GLY A 104 -2.02 3.12 2.55
CA GLY A 104 -1.62 2.57 3.84
C GLY A 104 -0.59 1.45 3.75
N PHE A 105 -0.80 0.46 2.88
CA PHE A 105 0.19 -0.62 2.70
C PHE A 105 1.45 -0.15 1.98
N ALA A 106 1.38 0.83 1.07
CA ALA A 106 2.55 1.44 0.46
C ALA A 106 3.41 2.18 1.52
N ALA A 107 2.78 3.02 2.35
CA ALA A 107 3.47 3.74 3.43
C ALA A 107 4.03 2.77 4.48
N LEU A 108 3.30 1.70 4.83
CA LEU A 108 3.74 0.67 5.76
C LEU A 108 5.04 0.00 5.31
N VAL A 109 5.10 -0.53 4.09
CA VAL A 109 6.28 -1.29 3.64
C VAL A 109 7.51 -0.37 3.51
N MET A 110 7.33 0.87 3.05
CA MET A 110 8.43 1.84 2.96
C MET A 110 8.92 2.24 4.37
N ALA A 111 8.01 2.48 5.31
CA ALA A 111 8.38 2.83 6.68
C ALA A 111 9.08 1.68 7.40
N ALA A 112 8.59 0.45 7.23
CA ALA A 112 9.17 -0.75 7.82
C ALA A 112 10.52 -1.11 7.19
N GLY A 113 10.66 -1.05 5.87
CA GLY A 113 11.94 -1.30 5.19
C GLY A 113 13.02 -0.31 5.65
N LYS A 114 12.66 0.99 5.77
CA LYS A 114 13.56 2.00 6.36
C LYS A 114 13.92 1.67 7.81
N ALA A 115 12.96 1.26 8.64
CA ALA A 115 13.21 0.93 10.04
C ALA A 115 14.08 -0.34 10.23
N LEU A 116 14.05 -1.25 9.26
CA LEU A 116 14.89 -2.45 9.22
C LEU A 116 16.24 -2.24 8.51
N GLY A 117 16.50 -1.06 7.96
CA GLY A 117 17.73 -0.78 7.20
C GLY A 117 17.81 -1.55 5.87
N LEU A 118 16.67 -1.91 5.26
CA LEU A 118 16.64 -2.64 4.00
C LEU A 118 16.92 -1.73 2.80
N GLU A 119 18.01 -2.01 2.09
CA GLU A 119 18.37 -1.37 0.83
C GLU A 119 17.81 -2.15 -0.37
N VAL A 120 16.53 -1.96 -0.66
CA VAL A 120 15.84 -2.65 -1.76
C VAL A 120 15.24 -1.68 -2.78
N THR A 121 14.97 -2.20 -3.98
CA THR A 121 14.38 -1.41 -5.06
C THR A 121 12.92 -1.05 -4.81
N ARG A 122 12.42 0.02 -5.44
CA ARG A 122 10.98 0.35 -5.46
C ARG A 122 10.12 -0.81 -5.96
N SER A 123 10.62 -1.59 -6.92
CA SER A 123 9.92 -2.79 -7.42
C SER A 123 9.72 -3.82 -6.30
N ARG A 124 10.72 -4.02 -5.43
CA ARG A 124 10.58 -4.90 -4.26
C ARG A 124 9.55 -4.37 -3.26
N TYR A 125 9.55 -3.06 -2.99
CA TYR A 125 8.50 -2.44 -2.17
C TYR A 125 7.10 -2.62 -2.79
N ALA A 126 6.96 -2.47 -4.11
CA ALA A 126 5.70 -2.70 -4.82
C ALA A 126 5.21 -4.15 -4.69
N GLN A 127 6.12 -5.13 -4.72
CA GLN A 127 5.78 -6.53 -4.46
C GLN A 127 5.26 -6.75 -3.03
N TRP A 128 5.92 -6.22 -2.00
CA TRP A 128 5.44 -6.34 -0.62
C TRP A 128 4.11 -5.61 -0.42
N ALA A 129 3.99 -4.40 -0.94
CA ALA A 129 2.76 -3.62 -0.89
C ALA A 129 1.61 -4.38 -1.52
N ARG A 130 1.81 -4.97 -2.72
CA ARG A 130 0.83 -5.84 -3.41
C ARG A 130 0.34 -6.96 -2.51
N GLN A 131 1.26 -7.68 -1.87
CA GLN A 131 0.93 -8.81 -1.01
C GLN A 131 0.11 -8.41 0.21
N GLY A 132 0.34 -7.20 0.74
CA GLY A 132 -0.52 -6.59 1.76
C GLY A 132 -1.89 -6.15 1.22
N SER A 133 -1.91 -5.41 0.10
CA SER A 133 -3.10 -4.95 -0.62
C SER A 133 -2.83 -4.85 -2.12
N GLY A 134 -3.60 -5.55 -2.97
CA GLY A 134 -3.29 -5.69 -4.39
C GLY A 134 -2.99 -4.37 -5.12
N SER A 135 -3.81 -3.33 -4.90
CA SER A 135 -3.63 -2.01 -5.52
C SER A 135 -2.54 -1.14 -4.88
N ALA A 136 -1.99 -1.51 -3.72
CA ALA A 136 -0.96 -0.74 -3.03
C ALA A 136 0.36 -0.70 -3.79
N ALA A 137 0.63 -1.69 -4.65
CA ALA A 137 1.80 -1.68 -5.51
C ALA A 137 1.90 -0.40 -6.34
N ARG A 138 0.76 0.09 -6.85
CA ARG A 138 0.73 1.31 -7.67
C ARG A 138 0.97 2.58 -6.86
N SER A 139 0.68 2.56 -5.56
CA SER A 139 0.97 3.68 -4.63
C SER A 139 2.44 3.79 -4.21
N ILE A 140 3.33 2.94 -4.73
CA ILE A 140 4.79 3.10 -4.57
C ILE A 140 5.35 4.14 -5.55
N TYR A 141 4.62 4.47 -6.62
CA TYR A 141 5.05 5.37 -7.67
C TYR A 141 4.09 6.58 -7.79
N GLY A 142 4.61 7.70 -8.27
CA GLY A 142 3.83 8.90 -8.62
C GLY A 142 3.30 8.85 -10.05
N GLY A 143 2.53 9.87 -10.44
CA GLY A 143 2.03 10.03 -11.81
C GLY A 143 1.04 8.92 -12.22
N PHE A 144 1.23 8.41 -13.43
CA PHE A 144 0.47 7.30 -14.00
C PHE A 144 1.23 6.01 -13.77
N VAL A 145 0.57 5.00 -13.23
CA VAL A 145 1.25 3.77 -12.79
C VAL A 145 0.53 2.56 -13.36
N GLU A 146 1.26 1.76 -14.14
CA GLU A 146 0.78 0.50 -14.68
C GLU A 146 1.18 -0.66 -13.77
N MET A 147 0.26 -1.60 -13.58
CA MET A 147 0.52 -2.89 -12.96
C MET A 147 0.14 -3.99 -13.95
N LYS A 148 1.14 -4.68 -14.50
CA LYS A 148 1.01 -5.69 -15.54
C LYS A 148 1.47 -7.07 -15.07
N LEU A 149 0.85 -8.11 -15.61
CA LEU A 149 1.31 -9.48 -15.40
C LEU A 149 2.55 -9.75 -16.24
N SER A 150 3.51 -10.51 -15.69
CA SER A 150 4.63 -11.05 -16.47
C SER A 150 4.10 -11.97 -17.59
N LYS A 151 4.92 -12.25 -18.61
CA LYS A 151 4.53 -13.17 -19.71
C LYS A 151 4.06 -14.54 -19.20
N ARG A 152 4.66 -15.02 -18.10
CA ARG A 152 4.30 -16.29 -17.43
C ARG A 152 3.10 -16.14 -16.48
N ARG A 153 2.60 -14.92 -16.27
CA ARG A 153 1.47 -14.56 -15.40
C ARG A 153 1.63 -14.96 -13.93
N SER A 154 2.84 -15.37 -13.54
CA SER A 154 3.21 -15.77 -12.18
C SER A 154 3.83 -14.63 -11.37
N ASP A 155 4.08 -13.48 -12.01
CA ASP A 155 4.64 -12.30 -11.36
C ASP A 155 3.96 -11.04 -11.89
N VAL A 156 4.12 -9.94 -11.18
CA VAL A 156 3.51 -8.65 -11.48
C VAL A 156 4.59 -7.58 -11.52
N ILE A 157 4.68 -6.90 -12.64
CA ILE A 157 5.54 -5.74 -12.83
C ILE A 157 4.69 -4.51 -12.55
N THR A 158 5.19 -3.62 -11.70
CA THR A 158 4.56 -2.33 -11.42
C THR A 158 5.56 -1.24 -11.72
N GLU A 159 5.19 -0.29 -12.58
CA GLU A 159 6.10 0.72 -13.10
C GLU A 159 5.36 2.03 -13.40
N PRO A 160 6.05 3.17 -13.31
CA PRO A 160 5.50 4.43 -13.78
C PRO A 160 5.41 4.40 -15.31
N LEU A 161 4.32 4.95 -15.84
CA LEU A 161 4.07 5.13 -17.27
C LEU A 161 4.33 6.58 -17.70
N LEU A 162 3.90 7.54 -16.87
CA LEU A 162 4.11 8.97 -17.05
C LEU A 162 4.29 9.60 -15.66
N ASP A 163 5.19 10.58 -15.56
CA ASP A 163 5.29 11.42 -14.38
C ASP A 163 4.11 12.41 -14.30
N ALA A 164 3.89 13.01 -13.12
CA ALA A 164 2.74 13.89 -12.90
C ALA A 164 2.82 15.18 -13.75
N GLU A 165 4.04 15.63 -14.04
CA GLU A 165 4.34 16.84 -14.81
C GLU A 165 4.13 16.65 -16.31
N GLU A 166 4.21 15.41 -16.80
CA GLU A 166 3.98 15.08 -18.21
C GLU A 166 2.51 15.22 -18.59
N TRP A 167 1.60 15.00 -17.64
CA TRP A 167 0.18 15.25 -17.82
C TRP A 167 -0.48 15.74 -16.51
N PRO A 168 -0.45 17.06 -16.25
CA PRO A 168 -0.96 17.64 -15.01
C PRO A 168 -2.50 17.66 -15.03
N LEU A 169 -3.11 16.61 -14.47
CA LEU A 169 -4.56 16.47 -14.34
C LEU A 169 -5.06 16.94 -12.97
N GLU A 170 -6.19 17.65 -12.97
CA GLU A 170 -6.95 17.89 -11.76
C GLU A 170 -8.02 16.80 -11.56
N VAL A 171 -8.10 16.26 -10.35
CA VAL A 171 -9.06 15.21 -9.99
C VAL A 171 -10.03 15.75 -8.95
N VAL A 172 -11.31 15.82 -9.31
CA VAL A 172 -12.39 16.16 -8.39
C VAL A 172 -13.08 14.88 -7.94
N VAL A 173 -13.11 14.65 -6.62
CA VAL A 173 -13.83 13.53 -6.01
C VAL A 173 -15.16 14.04 -5.46
N ALA A 174 -16.26 13.63 -6.08
CA ALA A 174 -17.59 13.83 -5.52
C ALA A 174 -17.89 12.75 -4.47
N ILE A 175 -17.92 13.12 -3.19
CA ILE A 175 -18.34 12.21 -2.12
C ILE A 175 -19.86 12.10 -2.17
N THR A 176 -20.36 10.91 -2.52
CA THR A 176 -21.78 10.63 -2.53
C THR A 176 -22.21 10.00 -1.21
N HIS A 177 -23.43 10.32 -0.76
CA HIS A 177 -23.99 9.70 0.43
C HIS A 177 -24.75 8.43 0.05
N THR A 178 -24.36 7.30 0.63
CA THR A 178 -25.17 6.07 0.56
C THR A 178 -26.07 6.01 1.80
N HIS A 179 -27.24 6.63 1.74
CA HIS A 179 -28.35 6.15 2.56
C HIS A 179 -28.74 4.79 1.98
N VAL A 180 -28.43 3.71 2.68
CA VAL A 180 -29.23 2.49 2.54
C VAL A 180 -30.56 2.84 3.18
N LYS A 181 -31.59 3.01 2.34
CA LYS A 181 -32.99 2.98 2.80
C LYS A 181 -33.34 1.56 3.22
#